data_AF-A0A556MRE9-F1
#
_entry.id   AF-A0A556MRE9-F1
#
_cell.length_a   1.000
_cell.length_b   1.000
_cell.length_c   1.000
_cell.angle_alpha   90.00
_cell.angle_beta   90.00
_cell.angle_gamma   90.00
#
_symmetry.space_group_name_H-M   'P 1'
#
loop_
_entity.id
_entity.type
_entity.pdbx_description
1 polymer ?
#
loop_
_entity_poly.entity_id
_entity_poly.type
_entity_poly.pdbx_seq_one_letter_code
_entity_poly.pdbx_strand_id
1 'polypeptide(L)'
;MSQNEFIYKQHEENIEWSNKLDFYKDEIKILQNRLEEVAAKNNHKDVLALVEQFQNQLIIHRNTIDEIQHKVTISENELEEEINKNPVATDRRKVAYHQAEKDEIQIFEKVFNELREEFNRFVSKWM
;
A
#
# COMPACT_ATOMS: atom_id res chain seq x y z
N MET A 1 -19.91 -15.78 10.19
CA MET A 1 -21.05 -14.98 9.72
C MET A 1 -20.49 -14.00 8.70
N SER A 2 -20.97 -13.98 7.46
CA SER A 2 -20.54 -12.96 6.49
C SER A 2 -21.02 -11.61 7.02
N GLN A 3 -20.09 -10.71 7.36
CA GLN A 3 -20.48 -9.33 7.64
C GLN A 3 -20.88 -8.70 6.31
N ASN A 4 -22.08 -8.13 6.26
CA ASN A 4 -22.58 -7.44 5.09
C ASN A 4 -22.58 -5.93 5.39
N GLU A 5 -22.03 -5.14 4.48
CA GLU A 5 -21.89 -3.68 4.64
C GLU A 5 -22.50 -2.95 3.43
N PHE A 6 -22.88 -1.69 3.61
CA PHE A 6 -23.46 -0.88 2.54
C PHE A 6 -22.48 -0.62 1.39
N ILE A 7 -22.97 -0.71 0.15
CA ILE A 7 -22.16 -0.49 -1.05
C ILE A 7 -21.44 0.87 -1.03
N TYR A 8 -22.15 1.96 -0.70
CA TYR A 8 -21.53 3.30 -0.69
C TYR A 8 -20.36 3.39 0.30
N LYS A 9 -20.45 2.68 1.44
CA LYS A 9 -19.40 2.69 2.45
C LYS A 9 -18.19 1.88 2.00
N GLN A 10 -18.41 0.74 1.35
CA GLN A 10 -17.31 -0.04 0.77
C GLN A 10 -16.60 0.71 -0.36
N HIS A 11 -17.35 1.46 -1.18
CA HIS A 11 -16.81 2.37 -2.19
C HIS A 11 -15.94 3.49 -1.56
N GLU A 12 -16.44 4.16 -0.51
CA GLU A 12 -15.66 5.15 0.24
C GLU A 12 -14.37 4.54 0.81
N GLU A 13 -14.43 3.33 1.37
CA GLU A 13 -13.26 2.59 1.87
C GLU A 13 -12.26 2.27 0.74
N ASN A 14 -12.71 1.80 -0.42
CA ASN A 14 -11.86 1.52 -1.58
C ASN A 14 -11.12 2.78 -2.09
N ILE A 15 -11.81 3.93 -2.11
CA ILE A 15 -11.19 5.21 -2.45
C ILE A 15 -10.14 5.60 -1.42
N GLU A 16 -10.45 5.50 -0.12
CA GLU A 16 -9.50 5.80 0.95
C GLU A 16 -8.24 4.93 0.84
N TRP A 17 -8.42 3.63 0.61
CA TRP A 17 -7.34 2.67 0.47
C TRP A 17 -6.47 2.95 -0.74
N SER A 18 -7.08 3.25 -1.89
CA SER A 18 -6.33 3.62 -3.09
C SER A 18 -5.45 4.86 -2.87
N ASN A 19 -6.02 5.90 -2.24
CA ASN A 19 -5.28 7.12 -1.92
C ASN A 19 -4.11 6.85 -0.95
N LYS A 20 -4.30 5.97 0.03
CA LYS A 20 -3.23 5.57 0.96
C LYS A 20 -2.11 4.82 0.24
N LEU A 21 -2.46 3.87 -0.62
CA LEU A 21 -1.50 3.08 -1.39
C LEU A 21 -0.67 3.97 -2.34
N ASP A 22 -1.31 4.94 -2.99
CA ASP A 22 -0.61 5.95 -3.80
C ASP A 22 0.36 6.81 -2.96
N PHE A 23 -0.06 7.23 -1.76
CA PHE A 23 0.80 7.94 -0.83
C PHE A 23 2.06 7.12 -0.48
N TYR A 24 1.90 5.84 -0.14
CA TYR A 24 3.05 4.97 0.16
C TYR A 24 3.95 4.73 -1.05
N LYS A 25 3.37 4.67 -2.26
CA LYS A 25 4.12 4.53 -3.50
C LYS A 25 4.99 5.75 -3.78
N ASP A 26 4.49 6.95 -3.51
CA ASP A 26 5.28 8.17 -3.60
C ASP A 26 6.35 8.24 -2.52
N GLU A 27 6.05 7.77 -1.31
CA GLU A 27 7.04 7.69 -0.25
C GLU A 27 8.18 6.73 -0.57
N ILE A 28 7.90 5.58 -1.20
CA ILE A 28 8.95 4.67 -1.69
C ILE A 28 9.90 5.40 -2.64
N LYS A 29 9.41 6.27 -3.54
CA LYS A 29 10.28 7.05 -4.43
C LYS A 29 11.18 8.00 -3.65
N ILE A 30 10.66 8.63 -2.60
CA ILE A 30 11.46 9.51 -1.73
C ILE A 30 12.55 8.71 -1.01
N LEU A 31 12.22 7.53 -0.47
CA LEU A 31 13.19 6.65 0.18
C LEU A 31 14.26 6.16 -0.81
N GLN A 32 13.88 5.81 -2.04
CA GLN A 32 14.82 5.43 -3.09
C GLN A 32 15.81 6.55 -3.40
N ASN A 33 15.35 7.79 -3.60
CA ASN A 33 16.22 8.93 -3.86
C ASN A 33 17.23 9.16 -2.71
N ARG A 34 16.75 9.08 -1.45
CA ARG A 34 17.63 9.20 -0.27
C ARG A 34 18.65 8.07 -0.17
N LEU A 35 18.25 6.85 -0.57
CA LEU A 35 19.13 5.70 -0.60
C LEU A 35 20.25 5.86 -1.64
N GLU A 36 19.91 6.38 -2.82
CA GLU A 36 20.87 6.71 -3.88
C GLU A 36 21.88 7.77 -3.43
N GLU A 37 21.44 8.80 -2.69
CA GLU A 37 22.35 9.79 -2.11
C GLU A 37 23.36 9.18 -1.13
N VAL A 38 22.91 8.26 -0.27
CA VAL A 38 23.79 7.55 0.66
C VAL A 38 24.77 6.67 -0.10
N ALA A 39 24.31 5.96 -1.14
CA ALA A 39 25.16 5.13 -1.98
C ALA A 39 26.23 5.96 -2.72
N ALA A 40 25.89 7.15 -3.21
CA ALA A 40 26.82 8.03 -3.90
C ALA A 40 27.91 8.61 -2.99
N LYS A 41 27.60 8.83 -1.71
CA LYS A 41 28.55 9.38 -0.71
C LYS A 41 29.45 8.33 -0.06
N ASN A 42 29.12 7.05 -0.15
CA ASN A 42 29.78 5.99 0.60
C ASN A 42 30.31 4.88 -0.31
N ASN A 43 31.61 4.58 -0.21
CA ASN A 43 32.28 3.53 -1.00
C ASN A 43 32.66 2.29 -0.18
N HIS A 44 32.28 2.25 1.10
CA HIS A 44 32.56 1.10 1.97
C HIS A 44 31.65 -0.07 1.63
N LYS A 45 32.24 -1.25 1.40
CA LYS A 45 31.52 -2.46 1.00
C LYS A 45 30.36 -2.81 1.93
N ASP A 46 30.53 -2.62 3.23
CA ASP A 46 29.50 -2.92 4.23
C ASP A 46 28.28 -1.98 4.11
N VAL A 47 28.52 -0.71 3.74
CA VAL A 47 27.43 0.26 3.51
C VAL A 47 26.69 -0.08 2.23
N LEU A 48 27.42 -0.43 1.16
CA LEU A 48 26.82 -0.82 -0.12
C LEU A 48 25.97 -2.09 -0.01
N ALA A 49 26.36 -3.06 0.85
CA ALA A 49 25.55 -4.23 1.13
C ALA A 49 24.22 -3.87 1.81
N LEU A 50 24.24 -2.92 2.76
CA LEU A 50 23.02 -2.42 3.39
C LEU A 50 22.15 -1.64 2.39
N VAL A 51 22.76 -0.86 1.50
CA VAL A 51 22.06 -0.17 0.41
C VAL A 51 21.30 -1.16 -0.46
N GLU A 52 21.96 -2.23 -0.90
CA GLU A 52 21.34 -3.28 -1.71
C GLU A 52 20.17 -3.97 -0.98
N GLN A 53 20.33 -4.23 0.33
CA GLN A 53 19.26 -4.79 1.16
C GLN A 53 18.02 -3.87 1.17
N PHE A 54 18.19 -2.57 1.43
CA PHE A 54 17.07 -1.62 1.42
C PHE A 54 16.46 -1.46 0.03
N GLN A 55 17.28 -1.46 -1.03
CA GLN A 55 16.77 -1.39 -2.40
C GLN A 55 15.85 -2.58 -2.72
N ASN A 56 16.27 -3.80 -2.35
CA ASN A 56 15.46 -5.01 -2.53
C ASN A 56 14.16 -4.95 -1.72
N GLN A 57 14.21 -4.51 -0.47
CA GLN A 57 13.02 -4.33 0.36
C GLN A 57 12.05 -3.31 -0.27
N LEU A 58 12.53 -2.17 -0.75
CA LEU A 58 11.69 -1.15 -1.40
C LEU A 58 11.01 -1.68 -2.68
N ILE A 59 11.71 -2.51 -3.46
CA ILE A 59 11.12 -3.19 -4.63
C ILE A 59 9.99 -4.14 -4.20
N ILE A 60 10.22 -4.96 -3.17
CA ILE A 60 9.19 -5.87 -2.64
C ILE A 60 7.96 -5.09 -2.19
N HIS A 61 8.14 -4.03 -1.39
CA HIS A 61 7.02 -3.21 -0.92
C HIS A 61 6.26 -2.54 -2.05
N ARG A 62 6.95 -2.06 -3.09
CA ARG A 62 6.28 -1.51 -4.27
C ARG A 62 5.42 -2.55 -4.97
N ASN A 63 5.92 -3.77 -5.15
CA ASN A 63 5.15 -4.84 -5.76
C ASN A 63 3.93 -5.21 -4.91
N THR A 64 4.08 -5.26 -3.58
CA THR A 64 2.97 -5.48 -2.66
C THR A 64 1.91 -4.38 -2.76
N ILE A 65 2.31 -3.10 -2.87
CA ILE A 65 1.35 -2.00 -3.11
C ILE A 65 0.58 -2.24 -4.42
N ASP A 66 1.28 -2.58 -5.50
CA ASP A 66 0.64 -2.80 -6.81
C ASP A 66 -0.34 -3.99 -6.77
N GLU A 67 -0.02 -5.06 -6.04
CA GLU A 67 -0.91 -6.21 -5.81
C GLU A 67 -2.16 -5.84 -5.01
N ILE A 68 -2.01 -5.12 -3.89
CA ILE A 68 -3.15 -4.68 -3.08
C ILE A 68 -4.03 -3.72 -3.90
N GLN A 69 -3.42 -2.76 -4.61
CA GLN A 69 -4.14 -1.81 -5.46
C GLN A 69 -4.98 -2.53 -6.52
N HIS A 70 -4.44 -3.60 -7.12
CA HIS A 70 -5.17 -4.41 -8.07
C HIS A 70 -6.41 -5.08 -7.44
N LYS A 71 -6.29 -5.64 -6.23
CA LYS A 71 -7.41 -6.23 -5.49
C LYS A 71 -8.48 -5.20 -5.16
N VAL A 72 -8.10 -4.02 -4.66
CA VAL A 72 -9.02 -2.91 -4.39
C VAL A 72 -9.76 -2.49 -5.66
N THR A 73 -9.06 -2.43 -6.80
CA THR A 73 -9.67 -2.11 -8.09
C THR A 73 -10.67 -3.18 -8.55
N ILE A 74 -10.37 -4.46 -8.33
CA ILE A 74 -11.32 -5.55 -8.62
C ILE A 74 -12.56 -5.41 -7.74
N SER A 75 -12.39 -5.21 -6.43
CA SER A 75 -13.50 -4.99 -5.50
C SER A 75 -14.37 -3.82 -5.94
N GLU A 76 -13.76 -2.72 -6.37
CA GLU A 76 -14.48 -1.55 -6.87
C GLU A 76 -15.31 -1.86 -8.12
N ASN A 77 -14.73 -2.55 -9.10
CA ASN A 77 -15.46 -2.97 -10.30
C ASN A 77 -16.65 -3.90 -9.96
N GLU A 78 -16.50 -4.79 -8.98
CA GLU A 78 -17.59 -5.65 -8.51
C GLU A 78 -18.73 -4.83 -7.88
N LEU A 79 -18.41 -3.79 -7.12
CA LEU A 79 -19.41 -2.86 -6.58
C LEU A 79 -20.15 -2.11 -7.70
N GLU A 80 -19.42 -1.61 -8.69
CA GLU A 80 -20.00 -0.95 -9.87
C GLU A 80 -20.93 -1.88 -10.67
N GLU A 81 -20.53 -3.13 -10.88
CA GLU A 81 -21.38 -4.13 -11.53
C GLU A 81 -22.67 -4.39 -10.74
N GLU A 82 -22.58 -4.51 -9.42
CA GLU A 82 -23.75 -4.69 -8.55
C GLU A 82 -24.70 -3.47 -8.58
N ILE A 83 -24.15 -2.26 -8.66
CA ILE A 83 -24.91 -1.02 -8.86
C ILE A 83 -25.66 -1.07 -10.20
N ASN A 84 -24.97 -1.41 -11.28
CA ASN A 84 -25.52 -1.44 -12.64
C ASN A 84 -26.61 -2.50 -12.82
N LYS A 85 -26.51 -3.65 -12.13
CA LYS A 85 -27.53 -4.73 -12.19
C LYS A 85 -28.91 -4.29 -11.70
N ASN A 86 -28.99 -3.38 -10.74
CA ASN A 86 -30.27 -2.84 -10.27
C ASN A 86 -30.09 -1.43 -9.67
N PRO A 87 -30.36 -0.38 -10.47
CA PRO A 87 -30.15 1.02 -10.08
C PRO A 87 -31.14 1.57 -9.04
N VAL A 88 -32.25 0.89 -8.76
CA VAL A 88 -33.42 1.51 -8.09
C VAL A 88 -33.28 1.55 -6.54
N ALA A 89 -32.23 0.96 -5.97
CA ALA A 89 -32.01 0.96 -4.51
C ALA A 89 -30.54 0.69 -4.11
N THR A 90 -29.59 1.34 -4.76
CA THR A 90 -28.14 1.15 -4.56
C THR A 90 -27.68 1.58 -3.17
N ASP A 91 -28.17 2.72 -2.66
CA ASP A 91 -27.77 3.28 -1.35
C ASP A 91 -28.13 2.41 -0.13
N ARG A 92 -29.07 1.47 -0.27
CA ARG A 92 -29.53 0.61 0.84
C ARG A 92 -29.11 -0.84 0.71
N ARG A 93 -28.41 -1.21 -0.37
CA ARG A 93 -27.98 -2.60 -0.58
C ARG A 93 -26.74 -2.89 0.25
N LYS A 94 -26.73 -4.08 0.84
CA LYS A 94 -25.55 -4.62 1.53
C LYS A 94 -24.98 -5.77 0.73
N VAL A 95 -23.66 -5.77 0.58
CA VAL A 95 -22.89 -6.85 -0.05
C VAL A 95 -21.92 -7.42 0.98
N ALA A 96 -21.32 -8.57 0.67
CA ALA A 96 -20.31 -9.17 1.55
C ALA A 96 -19.15 -8.18 1.76
N TYR A 97 -18.63 -8.10 2.99
CA TYR A 97 -17.56 -7.17 3.31
C TYR A 97 -16.19 -7.67 2.82
N HIS A 98 -15.48 -6.82 2.09
CA HIS A 98 -14.08 -6.88 1.69
C HIS A 98 -13.07 -6.81 2.87
N GLN A 99 -13.20 -7.75 3.82
CA GLN A 99 -12.37 -7.82 5.02
C GLN A 99 -10.89 -8.12 4.69
N ALA A 100 -10.63 -8.93 3.66
CA ALA A 100 -9.29 -9.40 3.34
C ALA A 100 -8.39 -8.25 2.88
N GLU A 101 -8.91 -7.38 2.02
CA GLU A 101 -8.26 -6.19 1.49
C GLU A 101 -7.88 -5.23 2.63
N LYS A 102 -8.81 -5.00 3.56
CA LYS A 102 -8.55 -4.19 4.75
C LYS A 102 -7.43 -4.76 5.62
N ASP A 103 -7.47 -6.06 5.89
CA ASP A 103 -6.46 -6.71 6.72
C ASP A 103 -5.08 -6.65 6.04
N GLU A 104 -5.01 -6.84 4.72
CA GLU A 104 -3.78 -6.71 3.94
C GLU A 104 -3.20 -5.30 4.00
N ILE A 105 -4.03 -4.26 3.87
CA ILE A 105 -3.59 -2.87 3.98
C ILE A 105 -3.06 -2.58 5.38
N GLN A 106 -3.78 -2.98 6.44
CA GLN A 106 -3.34 -2.75 7.81
C GLN A 106 -2.01 -3.44 8.13
N ILE A 107 -1.82 -4.68 7.63
CA ILE A 107 -0.56 -5.39 7.75
C ILE A 107 0.54 -4.64 6.99
N PHE A 108 0.26 -4.22 5.75
CA PHE A 108 1.21 -3.45 4.95
C PHE A 108 1.64 -2.15 5.65
N GLU A 109 0.69 -1.35 6.17
CA GLU A 109 0.97 -0.10 6.88
C GLU A 109 1.93 -0.34 8.06
N LYS A 110 1.67 -1.39 8.85
CA LYS A 110 2.52 -1.75 9.99
C LYS A 110 3.94 -2.08 9.54
N VAL A 111 4.09 -3.00 8.59
CA VAL A 111 5.41 -3.46 8.13
C VAL A 111 6.17 -2.31 7.46
N PHE A 112 5.49 -1.48 6.68
CA PHE A 112 6.11 -0.33 6.02
C PHE A 112 6.59 0.73 7.01
N ASN A 113 5.85 0.96 8.10
CA ASN A 113 6.29 1.87 9.16
C ASN A 113 7.55 1.35 9.87
N GLU A 114 7.64 0.05 10.14
CA GLU A 114 8.85 -0.57 10.71
C GLU A 114 10.06 -0.38 9.77
N LEU A 115 9.88 -0.62 8.46
CA LEU A 115 10.91 -0.36 7.44
C LEU A 115 11.34 1.10 7.44
N ARG A 116 10.39 2.04 7.48
CA ARG A 116 10.67 3.48 7.46
C ARG A 116 11.52 3.91 8.65
N GLU A 117 11.22 3.40 9.84
CA GLU A 117 12.02 3.68 11.02
C GLU A 117 13.45 3.14 10.88
N GLU A 118 13.60 1.91 10.40
CA GLU A 118 14.91 1.29 10.18
C GLU A 118 15.72 2.08 9.13
N PHE A 119 15.08 2.44 8.02
CA PHE A 119 15.67 3.26 6.98
C PHE A 119 16.12 4.62 7.50
N ASN A 120 15.30 5.31 8.30
CA ASN A 120 15.67 6.61 8.86
C ASN A 120 16.87 6.51 9.81
N ARG A 121 16.95 5.44 10.63
CA ARG A 121 18.12 5.17 11.46
C ARG A 121 19.37 4.93 10.60
N PHE A 122 19.24 4.14 9.53
CA PHE A 122 20.32 3.90 8.58
C PHE A 122 20.82 5.20 7.93
N VAL A 123 19.92 5.99 7.33
CA VAL A 123 20.28 7.25 6.67
C VAL A 123 20.90 8.23 7.66
N SER A 124 20.39 8.35 8.88
CA SER A 124 20.95 9.26 9.89
C SER A 124 22.41 8.96 10.27
N LYS A 125 22.85 7.71 10.07
CA LYS A 125 24.20 7.26 10.37
C LYS A 125 25.19 7.50 9.22
N TRP A 126 24.70 7.56 7.98
CA TRP A 126 25.53 7.48 6.77
C TRP A 126 25.34 8.64 5.78
N MET A 127 24.42 9.57 6.05
CA MET A 127 24.14 10.76 5.25
C MET A 127 24.93 11.99 5.70
#